data_AF-T0NBY8-F1
#
_entry.id   AF-T0NBY8-F1
#
_cell.length_a   1.000
_cell.length_b   1.000
_cell.length_c   1.000
_cell.angle_alpha   90.00
_cell.angle_beta   90.00
_cell.angle_gamma   90.00
#
_symmetry.space_group_name_H-M   'P 1'
#
loop_
_entity.id
_entity.type
_entity.pdbx_description
1 polymer ?
#
loop_
_entity_poly.entity_id
_entity_poly.type
_entity_poly.pdbx_seq_one_letter_code
_entity_poly.pdbx_strand_id
1 'polypeptide(L)'
;MQCRETTHGFPPDDDLSVALNLLRTTKTKMVVVELARNLQGTISLENINPDSDLRSIKVEEVMNRNPLTISSKENIHVALDTLIKSTTGKLVVVSPSTGRQS
;
A
#
# COMPACT_ATOMS: atom_id res chain seq x y z
N MET A 1 9.74 -1.15 25.58
CA MET A 1 9.96 -1.15 24.12
C MET A 1 8.60 -1.08 23.47
N GLN A 2 8.28 0.05 22.84
CA GLN A 2 6.96 0.30 22.27
C GLN A 2 7.02 -0.04 20.79
N CYS A 3 6.35 -1.11 20.39
CA CYS A 3 6.12 -1.43 18.98
C CYS A 3 5.38 -0.24 18.38
N ARG A 4 6.04 0.53 17.49
CA ARG A 4 5.39 1.61 16.76
C ARG A 4 4.46 0.99 15.71
N GLU A 5 3.21 0.76 16.10
CA GLU A 5 2.09 0.70 15.16
C GLU A 5 2.03 2.03 14.42
N THR A 6 2.51 2.09 13.19
CA THR A 6 2.19 3.16 12.24
C THR A 6 2.51 2.70 10.82
N THR A 7 1.75 1.72 10.30
CA THR A 7 1.51 1.68 8.85
C THR A 7 0.56 2.83 8.54
N HIS A 8 1.04 4.07 8.64
CA HIS A 8 0.32 5.23 8.13
C HIS A 8 0.50 5.18 6.62
N GLY A 9 -0.60 5.10 5.87
CA GLY A 9 -0.52 5.11 4.42
C GLY A 9 0.15 6.39 3.91
N PHE A 10 0.84 6.21 2.80
CA PHE A 10 1.59 7.24 2.11
C PHE A 10 0.64 8.11 1.27
N PRO A 11 0.74 9.45 1.28
CA PRO A 11 -0.19 10.29 0.54
C PRO A 11 0.03 10.22 -0.99
N PRO A 12 -1.02 10.34 -1.80
CA PRO A 12 -0.94 10.20 -3.26
C PRO A 12 -0.16 11.32 -3.98
N ASP A 13 -0.12 12.53 -3.40
CA ASP A 13 0.51 13.74 -3.96
C ASP A 13 1.99 13.89 -3.58
N ASP A 14 2.55 12.95 -2.82
CA ASP A 14 3.99 12.93 -2.58
C ASP A 14 4.74 12.45 -3.82
N ASP A 15 5.99 12.90 -3.95
CA ASP A 15 6.87 12.51 -5.04
C ASP A 15 7.24 11.03 -4.95
N LEU A 16 7.41 10.40 -6.11
CA LEU A 16 7.79 9.00 -6.21
C LEU A 16 9.12 8.68 -5.50
N SER A 17 10.02 9.66 -5.41
CA SER A 17 11.29 9.54 -4.69
C SER A 17 11.12 9.22 -3.20
N VAL A 18 10.06 9.74 -2.57
CA VAL A 18 9.78 9.51 -1.14
C VAL A 18 9.29 8.07 -0.94
N ALA A 19 8.38 7.60 -1.80
CA ALA A 19 7.90 6.22 -1.78
C ALA A 19 9.02 5.21 -2.03
N LEU A 20 9.93 5.49 -2.97
CA LEU A 20 11.10 4.66 -3.22
C LEU A 20 12.03 4.59 -2.00
N ASN A 21 12.27 5.71 -1.34
CA ASN A 21 13.06 5.74 -0.12
C ASN A 21 12.39 4.92 1.00
N LEU A 22 11.07 5.02 1.13
CA LEU A 22 10.32 4.23 2.11
C LEU A 22 10.46 2.73 1.85
N LEU A 23 10.21 2.27 0.62
CA LEU A 23 10.39 0.87 0.22
C LEU A 23 11.80 0.32 0.56
N ARG A 24 12.84 1.13 0.31
CA ARG A 24 14.23 0.75 0.59
C ARG A 24 14.54 0.69 2.09
N THR A 25 14.07 1.68 2.85
CA THR A 25 14.37 1.81 4.28
C THR A 25 13.61 0.80 5.14
N THR A 26 12.34 0.54 4.83
CA THR A 26 11.51 -0.46 5.53
C THR A 26 11.80 -1.89 5.09
N LYS A 27 12.50 -2.06 3.96
CA LYS A 27 12.72 -3.36 3.30
C LYS A 27 11.40 -4.07 2.97
N THR A 28 10.32 -3.32 2.73
CA THR A 28 9.04 -3.87 2.30
C THR A 28 8.94 -3.89 0.78
N LYS A 29 8.16 -4.85 0.25
CA LYS A 29 7.91 -4.96 -1.20
C LYS A 29 6.83 -4.00 -1.71
N MET A 30 6.10 -3.36 -0.79
CA MET A 30 4.92 -2.56 -1.04
C MET A 30 4.77 -1.51 0.05
N VAL A 31 4.24 -0.36 -0.34
CA VAL A 31 3.73 0.69 0.54
C VAL A 31 2.26 0.91 0.19
N VAL A 32 1.43 1.12 1.21
CA VAL A 32 0.01 1.44 1.05
C VAL A 32 -0.12 2.94 0.82
N VAL A 33 -0.92 3.35 -0.17
CA VAL A 33 -1.24 4.75 -0.46
C VAL A 33 -2.60 5.07 0.13
N GLU A 34 -2.68 6.07 1.00
CA GLU A 34 -3.92 6.47 1.69
C GLU A 34 -4.14 7.98 1.64
N LEU A 35 -5.41 8.37 1.55
CA LEU A 35 -5.85 9.75 1.68
C LEU A 35 -7.04 9.79 2.64
N ALA A 36 -6.97 10.60 3.68
CA ALA A 36 -8.02 10.72 4.70
C ALA A 36 -8.48 9.36 5.27
N ARG A 37 -7.53 8.43 5.51
CA ARG A 37 -7.76 7.03 5.96
C ARG A 37 -8.53 6.13 4.98
N ASN A 38 -8.65 6.55 3.72
CA ASN A 38 -9.18 5.73 2.65
C ASN A 38 -8.04 5.19 1.80
N LEU A 39 -8.02 3.88 1.60
CA LEU A 39 -7.11 3.22 0.67
C LEU A 39 -7.28 3.80 -0.73
N GLN A 40 -6.23 4.42 -1.27
CA GLN A 40 -6.20 4.93 -2.65
C GLN A 40 -5.53 3.93 -3.60
N GLY A 41 -4.61 3.13 -3.07
CA GLY A 41 -3.88 2.16 -3.85
C GLY A 41 -2.65 1.63 -3.11
N THR A 42 -1.73 1.06 -3.88
CA THR A 42 -0.44 0.59 -3.38
C THR A 42 0.65 0.91 -4.37
N ILE A 43 1.87 1.07 -3.87
CA ILE A 43 3.04 1.25 -4.71
C ILE A 43 4.12 0.25 -4.32
N SER A 44 4.76 -0.31 -5.34
CA SER A 44 5.82 -1.28 -5.23
C SER A 44 6.93 -0.98 -6.23
N LEU A 45 8.09 -1.63 -6.08
CA LEU A 45 9.23 -1.40 -6.96
C LEU A 45 8.91 -1.72 -8.42
N GLU A 46 8.02 -2.69 -8.71
CA GLU A 46 7.60 -3.01 -10.07
C GLU A 46 6.76 -1.90 -10.75
N ASN A 47 6.24 -0.95 -9.98
CA ASN A 47 5.50 0.20 -10.51
C ASN A 47 6.43 1.36 -10.91
N ILE A 48 7.71 1.29 -10.54
CA ILE A 48 8.67 2.38 -10.69
C ILE A 48 9.57 2.09 -11.88
N ASN A 49 9.47 2.91 -12.92
CA ASN A 49 10.42 2.88 -14.02
C ASN A 49 11.76 3.51 -13.56
N PRO A 50 12.89 2.77 -13.60
CA PRO A 50 14.17 3.26 -13.10
C PRO A 50 14.71 4.48 -13.87
N ASP A 51 14.28 4.68 -15.11
CA ASP A 51 14.72 5.79 -15.96
C ASP A 51 13.87 7.06 -15.79
N SER A 52 12.85 7.01 -14.93
CA SER A 52 11.97 8.16 -14.69
C SER A 52 12.56 9.16 -13.70
N ASP A 53 12.26 10.44 -13.89
CA ASP A 53 12.58 11.47 -12.91
C ASP A 53 11.63 11.36 -11.71
N LEU A 54 12.13 10.73 -10.64
CA LEU A 54 11.36 10.40 -9.44
C LEU A 54 10.87 11.61 -8.63
N ARG A 55 11.34 12.83 -8.96
CA ARG A 55 10.92 14.07 -8.28
C ARG A 55 9.85 14.83 -9.05
N SER A 56 9.63 14.53 -10.33
CA SER A 56 8.58 15.17 -11.12
C SER A 56 7.29 14.36 -11.22
N ILE A 57 7.34 13.07 -10.88
CA ILE A 57 6.18 12.16 -10.91
C ILE A 57 5.58 11.99 -9.52
N LYS A 58 4.26 12.14 -9.42
CA LYS A 58 3.49 11.86 -8.21
C LYS A 58 3.15 10.39 -8.08
N VAL A 59 2.99 9.92 -6.85
CA VAL A 59 2.67 8.51 -6.59
C VAL A 59 1.34 8.09 -7.20
N GLU A 60 0.33 8.97 -7.22
CA GLU A 60 -0.97 8.65 -7.81
C GLU A 60 -0.96 8.35 -9.31
N GLU A 61 0.08 8.79 -10.02
CA GLU A 61 0.23 8.57 -11.46
C GLU A 61 0.66 7.13 -11.78
N VAL A 62 1.38 6.49 -10.86
CA VAL A 62 2.00 5.17 -11.09
C VAL A 62 1.49 4.07 -10.14
N MET A 63 0.78 4.44 -9.07
CA MET A 63 0.28 3.47 -8.08
C MET A 63 -0.71 2.47 -8.69
N ASN A 64 -0.72 1.25 -8.16
CA ASN A 64 -1.79 0.30 -8.42
C ASN A 64 -3.05 0.71 -7.63
N ARG A 65 -4.08 1.16 -8.35
CA ARG A 65 -5.37 1.58 -7.79
C ARG A 65 -6.29 0.43 -7.38
N ASN A 66 -6.01 -0.79 -7.85
CA ASN A 66 -6.78 -1.99 -7.54
C ASN A 66 -5.91 -3.03 -6.82
N PRO A 67 -5.41 -2.73 -5.60
CA PRO A 67 -4.67 -3.71 -4.84
C PRO A 67 -5.57 -4.87 -4.41
N LEU A 68 -4.97 -6.05 -4.24
CA LEU A 68 -5.66 -7.18 -3.63
C LEU A 68 -5.85 -6.88 -2.13
N THR A 69 -7.11 -6.90 -1.67
CA THR A 69 -7.47 -6.56 -0.30
C THR A 69 -8.14 -7.73 0.42
N ILE A 70 -8.01 -7.77 1.76
CA ILE A 70 -8.78 -8.64 2.63
C ILE A 70 -9.30 -7.86 3.84
N SER A 71 -10.46 -8.26 4.38
CA SER A 71 -11.00 -7.66 5.60
C SER A 71 -10.16 -8.06 6.82
N SER A 72 -9.95 -7.11 7.75
CA SER A 72 -9.26 -7.35 9.02
C SER A 72 -9.98 -8.33 9.95
N LYS A 73 -11.23 -8.69 9.64
CA LYS A 73 -12.01 -9.70 10.37
C LYS A 73 -11.83 -11.12 9.83
N GLU A 74 -11.17 -11.27 8.69
CA GLU A 74 -10.97 -12.58 8.07
C GLU A 74 -9.95 -13.42 8.83
N ASN A 75 -10.09 -14.73 8.71
CA ASN A 75 -9.15 -15.67 9.30
C ASN A 75 -7.82 -15.68 8.52
N ILE A 76 -6.70 -15.89 9.23
CA ILE A 76 -5.37 -15.98 8.63
C ILE A 76 -5.26 -17.05 7.53
N HIS A 77 -6.00 -18.17 7.64
CA HIS A 77 -6.04 -19.19 6.60
C HIS A 77 -6.62 -18.65 5.30
N VAL A 78 -7.65 -17.81 5.37
CA VAL A 78 -8.24 -17.15 4.19
C VAL A 78 -7.25 -16.17 3.57
N ALA A 79 -6.51 -15.43 4.41
CA ALA A 79 -5.45 -14.53 3.95
C ALA A 79 -4.33 -15.27 3.22
N LEU A 80 -3.88 -16.40 3.78
CA LEU A 80 -2.84 -17.25 3.18
C LEU A 80 -3.31 -17.90 1.89
N ASP A 81 -4.52 -18.45 1.86
CA ASP A 81 -5.10 -19.03 0.64
C ASP A 81 -5.23 -17.99 -0.48
N THR A 82 -5.62 -16.76 -0.13
CA THR A 82 -5.72 -15.63 -1.06
C THR A 82 -4.33 -15.23 -1.58
N LEU A 83 -3.32 -15.19 -0.71
CA LEU A 83 -1.94 -14.90 -1.08
C LEU A 83 -1.34 -15.97 -2.00
N ILE A 84 -1.57 -17.26 -1.71
CA ILE A 84 -1.04 -18.39 -2.50
C ILE A 84 -1.62 -18.40 -3.92
N LYS A 85 -2.91 -18.04 -4.06
CA LYS A 85 -3.59 -17.96 -5.36
C LYS A 85 -3.24 -16.69 -6.14
N SER A 86 -2.66 -15.68 -5.48
CA SER A 86 -2.28 -14.42 -6.10
C SER A 86 -0.89 -14.49 -6.73
N THR A 87 -0.72 -13.86 -7.88
CA THR A 87 0.59 -13.67 -8.52
C THR A 87 1.39 -12.51 -7.93
N THR A 88 0.77 -11.66 -7.12
CA THR A 88 1.41 -10.45 -6.57
C THR A 88 2.23 -10.74 -5.30
N GLY A 89 1.89 -11.81 -4.57
CA GLY A 89 2.49 -12.14 -3.27
C GLY A 89 2.30 -11.05 -2.20
N LYS A 90 1.32 -10.16 -2.38
CA LYS A 90 1.06 -8.99 -1.51
C LYS A 90 -0.45 -8.87 -1.28
N LEU A 91 -0.83 -8.53 -0.05
CA LEU A 91 -2.22 -8.42 0.37
C LEU A 91 -2.37 -7.24 1.32
N VAL A 92 -3.32 -6.35 1.04
CA VAL A 92 -3.64 -5.21 1.91
C VAL A 92 -4.76 -5.61 2.84
N VAL A 93 -4.57 -5.41 4.15
CA VAL A 93 -5.62 -5.64 5.14
C VAL A 93 -6.39 -4.35 5.33
N VAL A 94 -7.70 -4.38 5.06
CA VAL A 94 -8.59 -3.23 5.22
C VAL A 94 -9.56 -3.48 6.37
N SER A 95 -9.75 -2.48 7.22
CA SER A 95 -10.83 -2.54 8.21
C SER A 95 -12.16 -2.29 7.52
N PRO A 96 -13.23 -3.02 7.86
CA PRO A 96 -14.56 -2.68 7.38
C PRO A 96 -14.85 -1.25 7.81
N SER A 97 -15.23 -0.41 6.85
CA SER A 97 -15.62 0.98 7.12
C SER A 97 -16.68 0.97 8.21
N THR A 98 -16.33 1.44 9.41
CA THR A 98 -17.34 1.72 10.43
C THR A 98 -18.19 2.83 9.86
N GLY A 99 -19.34 2.48 9.31
CA GLY A 99 -20.32 3.43 8.84
C GLY A 99 -20.63 4.45 9.93
N ARG A 100 -20.01 5.61 9.84
CA ARG A 100 -20.61 6.87 10.25
C ARG A 100 -20.76 7.68 8.97
N GLN A 101 -21.70 7.23 8.14
CA GLN A 101 -22.52 8.18 7.42
C GLN A 101 -23.39 8.81 8.51
N SER A 102 -23.12 10.07 8.80
CA SER A 102 -23.96 10.97 9.60
C SER A 102 -24.14 12.22 8.80
#